data_AF-A0A9R0I0Z5-F1
#
_entry.id   AF-A0A9R0I0Z5-F1
#
_cell.length_a   1.000
_cell.length_b   1.000
_cell.length_c   1.000
_cell.angle_alpha   90.00
_cell.angle_beta   90.00
_cell.angle_gamma   90.00
#
_symmetry.space_group_name_H-M   'P 1'
#
loop_
_entity.id
_entity.type
_entity.pdbx_description
1 polymer ?
#
loop_
_entity_poly.entity_id
_entity_poly.type
_entity_poly.pdbx_seq_one_letter_code
_entity_poly.pdbx_strand_id
1 'polypeptide(L)'
;MVSESYPSKSVCVIGAGPSGLVAARELRKEGHKVVVIEQNHDIGGQWLYNPKVEGEDPLGRANKFLKVHSSMYHSLRLASPREIMGFTDFPFVEKKGRDMRRFPSHREVLCYLNDFCEFFELRGMIRFNTRVEYVGMAEFGELEVAKELRWVVKSKEKKSERVVEEVFDAVVVASGHYSQPRLPIIKGMNCWKRRQMHSHIYRVPDPFRDEVVVIVGSSMSGQDLSMELVGVAKEIYLSAKSSISEGFSKVFAKHKNLHLCPKIDSLEEDGRVLFVDGSSVTADTILYCTG
;
A
#
# COMPACT_ATOMS: atom_id res chain seq x y z
N MET A 1 -17.77 21.86 -33.99
CA MET A 1 -16.44 22.06 -33.38
C MET A 1 -15.57 20.93 -33.86
N VAL A 2 -14.58 21.23 -34.72
CA VAL A 2 -13.60 20.25 -35.17
C VAL A 2 -12.69 20.01 -33.96
N SER A 3 -12.73 18.83 -33.35
CA SER A 3 -11.77 18.48 -32.29
C SER A 3 -10.38 18.51 -32.92
N GLU A 4 -9.48 19.32 -32.37
CA GLU A 4 -8.05 19.20 -32.68
C GLU A 4 -7.64 17.75 -32.36
N SER A 5 -7.45 16.92 -33.40
CA SER A 5 -6.95 15.56 -33.19
C SER A 5 -5.46 15.66 -32.92
N TYR A 6 -5.07 15.68 -31.66
CA TYR A 6 -3.68 15.48 -31.29
C TYR A 6 -3.22 14.11 -31.81
N PRO A 7 -1.98 13.99 -32.34
CA PRO A 7 -1.49 12.72 -32.85
C PRO A 7 -1.46 11.67 -31.73
N SER A 8 -1.81 10.43 -32.08
CA SER A 8 -1.74 9.29 -31.14
C SER A 8 -0.32 9.12 -30.60
N LYS A 9 -0.16 9.15 -29.29
CA LYS A 9 1.09 8.87 -28.59
C LYS A 9 1.16 7.43 -28.09
N SER A 10 2.37 6.90 -27.95
CA SER A 10 2.69 5.69 -27.20
C SER A 10 2.91 6.04 -25.73
N VAL A 11 2.17 5.41 -24.82
CA VAL A 11 2.21 5.74 -23.39
C VAL A 11 2.41 4.49 -22.55
N CYS A 12 3.42 4.50 -21.68
CA CYS A 12 3.63 3.47 -20.67
C CYS A 12 3.01 3.91 -19.34
N VAL A 13 2.10 3.10 -18.80
CA VAL A 13 1.55 3.27 -17.44
C VAL A 13 2.21 2.24 -16.53
N ILE A 14 2.81 2.71 -15.43
CA ILE A 14 3.54 1.86 -14.48
C ILE A 14 2.62 1.55 -13.29
N GLY A 15 2.14 0.31 -13.21
CA GLY A 15 1.24 -0.19 -12.18
C GLY A 15 -0.20 -0.32 -12.66
N ALA A 16 -0.86 -1.42 -12.33
CA ALA A 16 -2.27 -1.72 -12.58
C ALA A 16 -3.11 -1.69 -11.29
N GLY A 17 -2.76 -0.79 -10.37
CA GLY A 17 -3.65 -0.38 -9.27
C GLY A 17 -4.76 0.56 -9.75
N PRO A 18 -5.63 1.07 -8.85
CA PRO A 18 -6.73 1.96 -9.22
C PRO A 18 -6.32 3.13 -10.12
N SER A 19 -5.24 3.84 -9.75
CA SER A 19 -4.73 4.98 -10.51
C SER A 19 -4.27 4.60 -11.92
N GLY A 20 -3.59 3.46 -12.07
CA GLY A 20 -3.09 2.99 -13.36
C GLY A 20 -4.22 2.50 -14.28
N LEU A 21 -5.22 1.82 -13.74
CA LEU A 21 -6.39 1.38 -14.50
C LEU A 21 -7.18 2.56 -15.06
N VAL A 22 -7.43 3.60 -14.24
CA VAL A 22 -8.11 4.82 -14.69
C VAL A 22 -7.27 5.56 -15.72
N ALA A 23 -5.96 5.76 -15.46
CA ALA A 23 -5.08 6.43 -16.41
C ALA A 23 -5.05 5.70 -17.77
N ALA A 24 -4.91 4.37 -17.76
CA ALA A 24 -4.89 3.59 -18.99
C ALA A 24 -6.20 3.68 -19.77
N ARG A 25 -7.34 3.65 -19.07
CA ARG A 25 -8.66 3.84 -19.68
C ARG A 25 -8.78 5.19 -20.37
N GLU A 26 -8.50 6.28 -19.66
CA GLU A 26 -8.68 7.63 -20.19
C GLU A 26 -7.70 7.90 -21.35
N LEU A 27 -6.43 7.48 -21.24
CA LEU A 27 -5.46 7.61 -22.33
C LEU A 27 -5.89 6.86 -23.59
N ARG A 28 -6.41 5.63 -23.44
CA ARG A 28 -6.94 4.87 -24.59
C ARG A 28 -8.18 5.53 -25.19
N LYS A 29 -9.06 6.09 -24.35
CA LYS A 29 -10.27 6.81 -24.78
C LYS A 29 -9.94 8.05 -25.62
N GLU A 30 -8.83 8.73 -25.30
CA GLU A 30 -8.26 9.83 -26.10
C GLU A 30 -7.47 9.36 -27.34
N GLY A 31 -7.50 8.06 -27.65
CA GLY A 31 -6.91 7.51 -28.88
C GLY A 31 -5.41 7.22 -28.81
N HIS A 32 -4.81 7.20 -27.62
CA HIS A 32 -3.40 6.83 -27.45
C HIS A 32 -3.18 5.32 -27.40
N LYS A 33 -1.98 4.89 -27.80
CA LYS A 33 -1.52 3.50 -27.68
C LYS A 33 -0.94 3.30 -26.28
N VAL A 34 -1.64 2.55 -25.44
CA VAL A 34 -1.29 2.37 -24.03
C VAL A 34 -0.74 0.99 -23.78
N VAL A 35 0.35 0.91 -23.00
CA VAL A 35 0.84 -0.32 -22.37
C VAL A 35 0.87 -0.11 -20.87
N VAL A 36 0.32 -1.05 -20.11
CA VAL A 36 0.42 -1.05 -18.65
C VAL A 36 1.41 -2.13 -18.22
N ILE A 37 2.37 -1.78 -17.35
CA ILE A 37 3.33 -2.73 -16.80
C ILE A 37 3.00 -2.95 -15.31
N GLU A 38 2.68 -4.19 -14.93
CA GLU A 38 2.29 -4.56 -13.57
C GLU A 38 3.21 -5.66 -13.01
N GLN A 39 3.79 -5.39 -11.85
CA GLN A 39 4.73 -6.31 -11.20
C GLN A 39 4.05 -7.57 -10.65
N ASN A 40 2.77 -7.51 -10.31
CA ASN A 40 2.00 -8.64 -9.79
C ASN A 40 1.37 -9.46 -10.91
N HIS A 41 0.82 -10.61 -10.52
CA HIS A 41 0.19 -11.55 -11.45
C HIS A 41 -1.23 -11.13 -11.86
N ASP A 42 -1.80 -10.13 -11.19
CA ASP A 42 -3.14 -9.59 -11.43
C ASP A 42 -3.17 -8.09 -11.06
N ILE A 43 -4.28 -7.44 -11.38
CA ILE A 43 -4.54 -6.03 -11.09
C ILE A 43 -4.83 -5.78 -9.60
N GLY A 44 -4.99 -4.51 -9.23
CA GLY A 44 -5.53 -4.09 -7.94
C GLY A 44 -4.53 -3.40 -7.03
N GLY A 45 -3.23 -3.53 -7.28
CA GLY A 45 -2.17 -2.88 -6.51
C GLY A 45 -2.27 -3.25 -5.01
N GLN A 46 -2.54 -2.28 -4.15
CA GLN A 46 -2.75 -2.53 -2.71
C GLN A 46 -3.89 -3.52 -2.43
N TRP A 47 -4.96 -3.50 -3.24
CA TRP A 47 -6.15 -4.34 -3.04
C TRP A 47 -5.94 -5.80 -3.41
N LEU A 48 -4.83 -6.12 -4.09
CA LEU A 48 -4.41 -7.50 -4.34
C LEU A 48 -3.73 -8.06 -3.09
N TYR A 49 -4.54 -8.53 -2.15
CA TYR A 49 -4.08 -9.11 -0.89
C TYR A 49 -3.16 -10.31 -1.13
N ASN A 50 -2.03 -10.35 -0.42
CA ASN A 50 -1.11 -11.49 -0.43
C ASN A 50 -0.71 -11.86 1.01
N PRO A 51 -1.13 -13.04 1.53
CA PRO A 51 -0.79 -13.47 2.88
C PRO A 51 0.67 -13.87 3.07
N LYS A 52 1.42 -14.15 2.00
CA LYS A 52 2.76 -14.74 2.05
C LYS A 52 3.85 -13.68 2.27
N VAL A 53 4.09 -13.33 3.53
CA VAL A 53 5.10 -12.32 3.96
C VAL A 53 6.30 -12.92 4.69
N GLU A 54 6.38 -14.25 4.86
CA GLU A 54 7.42 -14.92 5.65
C GLU A 54 8.86 -14.69 5.15
N GLY A 55 9.02 -14.33 3.88
CA GLY A 55 10.32 -14.01 3.26
C GLY A 55 10.60 -12.52 3.08
N GLU A 56 9.78 -11.65 3.70
CA GLU A 56 10.01 -10.21 3.78
C GLU A 56 10.79 -9.84 5.03
N ASP A 57 11.56 -8.76 4.96
CA ASP A 57 12.12 -8.15 6.17
C ASP A 57 10.98 -7.55 7.00
N PRO A 58 10.79 -7.97 8.28
CA PRO A 58 9.75 -7.43 9.14
C PRO A 58 9.76 -5.92 9.30
N LEU A 59 10.93 -5.28 9.11
CA LEU A 59 11.12 -3.84 9.21
C LEU A 59 11.25 -3.15 7.84
N GLY A 60 11.33 -3.91 6.75
CA GLY A 60 11.48 -3.38 5.39
C GLY A 60 12.79 -2.63 5.12
N ARG A 61 13.87 -2.93 5.85
CA ARG A 61 15.20 -2.32 5.71
C ARG A 61 16.04 -3.01 4.61
N ALA A 62 15.88 -4.31 4.43
CA ALA A 62 16.82 -5.13 3.66
C ALA A 62 16.70 -5.00 2.14
N ASN A 63 15.53 -4.62 1.61
CA ASN A 63 15.25 -4.71 0.18
C ASN A 63 14.92 -3.36 -0.43
N LYS A 64 15.64 -3.00 -1.50
CA LYS A 64 15.28 -1.87 -2.38
C LYS A 64 13.87 -2.06 -2.99
N PHE A 65 13.49 -3.32 -3.22
CA PHE A 65 12.23 -3.72 -3.79
C PHE A 65 11.55 -4.78 -2.93
N LEU A 66 10.37 -4.45 -2.40
CA LEU A 66 9.53 -5.43 -1.70
C LEU A 66 9.04 -6.50 -2.68
N LYS A 67 8.97 -7.76 -2.22
CA LYS A 67 8.37 -8.87 -2.99
C LYS A 67 6.84 -8.76 -2.93
N VAL A 68 6.30 -8.31 -1.80
CA VAL A 68 4.88 -8.07 -1.57
C VAL A 68 4.59 -6.59 -1.63
N HIS A 69 3.75 -6.17 -2.57
CA HIS A 69 3.36 -4.77 -2.73
C HIS A 69 2.24 -4.36 -1.75
N SER A 70 1.27 -5.24 -1.53
CA SER A 70 0.09 -4.97 -0.70
C SER A 70 0.44 -4.90 0.79
N SER A 71 -0.06 -3.86 1.45
CA SER A 71 -0.04 -3.67 2.90
C SER A 71 -1.36 -4.11 3.56
N MET A 72 -2.28 -4.72 2.79
CA MET A 72 -3.58 -5.13 3.31
C MET A 72 -3.46 -6.35 4.21
N TYR A 73 -4.33 -6.43 5.21
CA TYR A 73 -4.49 -7.58 6.10
C TYR A 73 -5.86 -8.23 5.94
N HIS A 74 -5.98 -9.45 6.45
CA HIS A 74 -7.06 -10.37 6.12
C HIS A 74 -8.46 -9.78 6.41
N SER A 75 -8.60 -9.18 7.59
CA SER A 75 -9.86 -8.67 8.13
C SER A 75 -10.21 -7.25 7.64
N LEU A 76 -9.30 -6.58 6.90
CA LEU A 76 -9.42 -5.17 6.57
C LEU A 76 -10.74 -4.87 5.86
N ARG A 77 -11.40 -3.83 6.37
CA ARG A 77 -12.56 -3.19 5.75
C ARG A 77 -12.23 -1.75 5.42
N LEU A 78 -13.02 -1.19 4.51
CA LEU A 78 -12.90 0.22 4.16
C LEU A 78 -13.20 1.11 5.37
N ALA A 79 -12.35 2.10 5.60
CA ALA A 79 -12.63 3.21 6.51
C ALA A 79 -13.65 4.20 5.92
N SER A 80 -13.78 4.20 4.59
CA SER A 80 -14.69 5.07 3.83
C SER A 80 -15.88 4.29 3.27
N PRO A 81 -17.06 4.93 3.15
CA PRO A 81 -18.20 4.30 2.48
C PRO A 81 -17.90 3.99 1.01
N ARG A 82 -18.41 2.87 0.49
CA ARG A 82 -18.21 2.48 -0.92
C ARG A 82 -18.68 3.55 -1.90
N GLU A 83 -19.71 4.32 -1.54
CA GLU A 83 -20.33 5.31 -2.42
C GLU A 83 -19.38 6.43 -2.83
N ILE A 84 -18.39 6.75 -1.99
CA ILE A 84 -17.38 7.78 -2.27
C ILE A 84 -16.06 7.22 -2.82
N MET A 85 -15.96 5.90 -2.98
CA MET A 85 -14.78 5.22 -3.51
C MET A 85 -14.94 4.78 -4.97
N GLY A 86 -16.17 4.80 -5.50
CA GLY A 86 -16.43 4.51 -6.91
C GLY A 86 -15.86 5.56 -7.84
N PHE A 87 -15.61 5.17 -9.10
CA PHE A 87 -15.26 6.11 -10.15
C PHE A 87 -16.53 6.80 -10.64
N THR A 88 -16.40 8.06 -11.07
CA THR A 88 -17.55 8.92 -11.40
C THR A 88 -18.51 8.29 -12.41
N ASP A 89 -17.98 7.59 -13.42
CA ASP A 89 -18.74 6.93 -14.47
C ASP A 89 -18.72 5.40 -14.38
N PHE A 90 -18.26 4.88 -13.24
CA PHE A 90 -18.34 3.46 -12.88
C PHE A 90 -18.56 3.33 -11.36
N PRO A 91 -19.79 3.55 -10.87
CA PRO A 91 -20.05 3.67 -9.44
C PRO A 91 -19.85 2.34 -8.70
N PHE A 92 -19.36 2.42 -7.47
CA PHE A 92 -19.15 1.26 -6.60
C PHE A 92 -20.43 0.89 -5.83
N VAL A 93 -21.32 0.19 -6.52
CA VAL A 93 -22.65 -0.19 -6.02
C VAL A 93 -22.68 -1.56 -5.35
N GLU A 94 -23.75 -1.83 -4.60
CA GLU A 94 -24.01 -3.16 -4.05
C GLU A 94 -24.34 -4.18 -5.16
N LYS A 95 -23.83 -5.41 -5.00
CA LYS A 95 -24.13 -6.52 -5.90
C LYS A 95 -24.56 -7.74 -5.08
N LYS A 96 -25.69 -8.35 -5.44
CA LYS A 96 -26.17 -9.58 -4.80
C LYS A 96 -25.14 -10.71 -4.95
N GLY A 97 -24.93 -11.47 -3.89
CA GLY A 97 -23.92 -12.54 -3.85
C GLY A 97 -22.50 -12.07 -3.56
N ARG A 98 -22.31 -10.76 -3.32
CA ARG A 98 -21.04 -10.15 -2.90
C ARG A 98 -21.14 -9.54 -1.51
N ASP A 99 -20.09 -8.85 -1.08
CA ASP A 99 -20.12 -8.06 0.15
C ASP A 99 -21.05 -6.85 -0.05
N MET A 100 -22.19 -6.81 0.64
CA MET A 100 -23.18 -5.71 0.54
C MET A 100 -23.04 -4.67 1.66
N ARG A 101 -21.99 -4.72 2.48
CA ARG A 101 -21.80 -3.76 3.58
C ARG A 101 -21.44 -2.38 3.03
N ARG A 102 -21.98 -1.29 3.60
CA ARG A 102 -21.57 0.08 3.23
C ARG A 102 -20.04 0.31 3.31
N PHE A 103 -19.40 -0.36 4.27
CA PHE A 103 -17.94 -0.42 4.46
C PHE A 103 -17.46 -1.87 4.22
N PRO A 104 -17.30 -2.29 2.95
CA PRO A 104 -16.96 -3.66 2.63
C PRO A 104 -15.50 -4.01 2.95
N SER A 105 -15.18 -5.30 2.83
CA SER A 105 -13.81 -5.81 2.88
C SER A 105 -12.99 -5.39 1.66
N HIS A 106 -11.66 -5.39 1.80
CA HIS A 106 -10.73 -5.14 0.68
C HIS A 106 -10.98 -6.04 -0.55
N ARG A 107 -11.49 -7.26 -0.33
CA ARG A 107 -11.81 -8.22 -1.40
C ARG A 107 -12.87 -7.68 -2.35
N GLU A 108 -13.86 -6.98 -1.82
CA GLU A 108 -14.93 -6.40 -2.64
C GLU A 108 -14.40 -5.27 -3.54
N VAL A 109 -13.42 -4.50 -3.04
CA VAL A 109 -12.74 -3.48 -3.84
C VAL A 109 -11.99 -4.13 -4.99
N LEU A 110 -11.29 -5.24 -4.74
CA LEU A 110 -10.62 -6.00 -5.79
C LEU A 110 -11.65 -6.53 -6.82
N CYS A 111 -12.81 -7.04 -6.38
CA CYS A 111 -13.88 -7.44 -7.30
C CYS A 111 -14.40 -6.26 -8.13
N TYR A 112 -14.60 -5.09 -7.53
CA TYR A 112 -15.00 -3.86 -8.22
C TYR A 112 -13.96 -3.41 -9.27
N LEU A 113 -12.67 -3.45 -8.94
CA LEU A 113 -11.60 -3.12 -9.90
C LEU A 113 -11.51 -4.13 -11.05
N ASN A 114 -11.77 -5.41 -10.77
CA ASN A 114 -11.86 -6.43 -11.81
C ASN A 114 -13.06 -6.18 -12.73
N ASP A 115 -14.24 -5.84 -12.18
CA ASP A 115 -15.40 -5.49 -12.99
C ASP A 115 -15.11 -4.25 -13.87
N PHE A 116 -14.42 -3.24 -13.34
CA PHE A 116 -14.00 -2.06 -14.11
C PHE A 116 -13.04 -2.46 -15.25
N CYS A 117 -12.06 -3.29 -14.94
CA CYS A 117 -11.07 -3.77 -15.91
C CYS A 117 -11.72 -4.56 -17.05
N GLU A 118 -12.71 -5.40 -16.74
CA GLU A 118 -13.46 -6.18 -17.72
C GLU A 118 -14.43 -5.32 -18.54
N PHE A 119 -15.20 -4.45 -17.89
CA PHE A 119 -16.18 -3.61 -18.56
C PHE A 119 -15.53 -2.69 -19.60
N PHE A 120 -14.32 -2.22 -19.31
CA PHE A 120 -13.52 -1.42 -20.24
C PHE A 120 -12.49 -2.25 -21.01
N GLU A 121 -12.49 -3.59 -20.94
CA GLU A 121 -11.56 -4.45 -21.70
C GLU A 121 -10.09 -4.02 -21.57
N LEU A 122 -9.66 -3.67 -20.35
CA LEU A 122 -8.32 -3.14 -20.11
C LEU A 122 -7.27 -4.26 -20.01
N ARG A 123 -7.66 -5.48 -19.63
CA ARG A 123 -6.70 -6.58 -19.38
C ARG A 123 -5.74 -6.83 -20.54
N GLY A 124 -6.20 -6.70 -21.78
CA GLY A 124 -5.39 -6.97 -22.98
C GLY A 124 -4.17 -6.05 -23.17
N MET A 125 -4.13 -4.89 -22.51
CA MET A 125 -2.97 -3.97 -22.58
C MET A 125 -2.02 -4.09 -21.38
N ILE A 126 -2.31 -4.98 -20.43
CA ILE A 126 -1.54 -5.13 -19.19
C ILE A 126 -0.53 -6.27 -19.32
N ARG A 127 0.73 -5.96 -19.08
CA ARG A 127 1.83 -6.92 -18.98
C ARG A 127 2.08 -7.24 -17.51
N PHE A 128 1.46 -8.32 -17.05
CA PHE A 128 1.61 -8.81 -15.68
C PHE A 128 2.99 -9.42 -15.43
N ASN A 129 3.27 -9.66 -14.16
CA ASN A 129 4.52 -10.24 -13.68
C ASN A 129 5.76 -9.51 -14.19
N THR A 130 5.66 -8.22 -14.49
CA THR A 130 6.71 -7.43 -15.12
C THR A 130 6.96 -6.18 -14.29
N ARG A 131 8.19 -6.03 -13.78
CA ARG A 131 8.58 -4.89 -12.94
C ARG A 131 9.33 -3.87 -13.79
N VAL A 132 8.93 -2.60 -13.70
CA VAL A 132 9.77 -1.52 -14.22
C VAL A 132 10.93 -1.26 -13.25
N GLU A 133 12.15 -1.28 -13.75
CA GLU A 133 13.37 -1.07 -12.97
C GLU A 133 13.98 0.31 -13.20
N TYR A 134 13.70 0.92 -14.36
CA TYR A 134 14.23 2.24 -14.72
C TYR A 134 13.30 2.98 -15.68
N VAL A 135 13.23 4.30 -15.50
CA VAL A 135 12.64 5.26 -16.44
C VAL A 135 13.62 6.41 -16.57
N GLY A 136 13.93 6.81 -17.79
CA GLY A 136 14.80 7.95 -18.07
C GLY A 136 14.46 8.60 -19.39
N MET A 137 14.95 9.82 -19.60
CA MET A 137 14.83 10.48 -20.90
C MET A 137 15.68 9.73 -21.93
N ALA A 138 15.15 9.56 -23.13
CA ALA A 138 15.93 9.05 -24.26
C ALA A 138 16.95 10.12 -24.69
N GLU A 139 18.21 9.74 -24.80
CA GLU A 139 19.25 10.61 -25.37
C GLU A 139 19.21 10.49 -26.90
N PHE A 140 18.89 11.59 -27.58
CA PHE A 140 19.00 11.69 -29.04
C PHE A 140 20.28 12.46 -29.40
N GLY A 141 21.00 12.01 -30.42
CA GLY A 141 22.19 12.70 -30.91
C GLY A 141 21.87 14.08 -31.49
N GLU A 142 22.86 14.96 -31.53
CA GLU A 142 22.76 16.40 -31.92
C GLU A 142 22.13 16.67 -33.30
N LEU A 143 21.93 15.65 -34.13
CA LEU A 143 21.39 15.71 -35.49
C LEU A 143 19.88 15.41 -35.61
N GLU A 144 19.19 14.98 -34.55
CA GLU A 144 17.73 14.81 -34.58
C GLU A 144 17.01 16.11 -34.20
N VAL A 145 16.46 16.78 -35.22
CA VAL A 145 15.63 18.00 -35.10
C VAL A 145 14.26 17.74 -34.42
N ALA A 146 13.98 16.51 -34.01
CA ALA A 146 12.76 16.15 -33.30
C ALA A 146 12.85 16.51 -31.81
N LYS A 147 12.40 17.73 -31.48
CA LYS A 147 12.24 18.31 -30.12
C LYS A 147 11.24 17.58 -29.19
N GLU A 148 10.83 16.36 -29.52
CA GLU A 148 9.82 15.65 -28.72
C GLU A 148 10.48 14.76 -27.66
N LEU A 149 10.20 15.08 -26.39
CA LEU A 149 10.65 14.30 -25.23
C LEU A 149 10.16 12.86 -25.36
N ARG A 150 11.09 11.90 -25.37
CA ARG A 150 10.79 10.46 -25.31
C ARG A 150 11.45 9.84 -24.08
N TRP A 151 10.90 8.71 -23.64
CA TRP A 151 11.24 8.05 -22.39
C TRP A 151 11.66 6.60 -22.65
N VAL A 152 12.84 6.24 -22.17
CA VAL A 152 13.30 4.85 -22.11
C VAL A 152 12.73 4.22 -20.83
N VAL A 153 12.04 3.09 -20.99
CA VAL A 153 11.52 2.28 -19.88
C VAL A 153 12.20 0.91 -19.93
N LYS A 154 12.90 0.55 -18.86
CA LYS A 154 13.48 -0.80 -18.69
C LYS A 154 12.61 -1.59 -17.75
N SER A 155 12.16 -2.75 -18.22
CA SER A 155 11.30 -3.64 -17.45
C SER A 155 11.82 -5.07 -17.46
N LYS A 156 11.58 -5.79 -16.37
CA LYS A 156 12.05 -7.15 -16.15
C LYS A 156 10.86 -8.04 -15.78
N GLU A 157 10.63 -9.08 -16.56
CA GLU A 157 9.64 -10.10 -16.21
C GLU A 157 10.14 -10.90 -15.00
N LYS A 158 9.27 -11.28 -14.07
CA LYS A 158 9.67 -12.02 -12.86
C LYS A 158 10.18 -13.44 -13.15
N LYS A 159 9.74 -14.04 -14.26
CA LYS A 159 10.09 -15.43 -14.64
C LYS A 159 11.25 -15.50 -15.62
N SER A 160 11.46 -14.50 -16.46
CA SER A 160 12.63 -14.42 -17.31
C SER A 160 13.60 -13.39 -16.76
N GLU A 161 14.88 -13.74 -16.67
CA GLU A 161 15.95 -12.79 -16.32
C GLU A 161 16.17 -11.72 -17.42
N ARG A 162 15.32 -11.70 -18.46
CA ARG A 162 15.42 -10.80 -19.59
C ARG A 162 14.87 -9.43 -19.23
N VAL A 163 15.74 -8.43 -19.32
CA VAL A 163 15.36 -7.03 -19.31
C VAL A 163 14.96 -6.62 -20.72
N VAL A 164 13.78 -6.01 -20.84
CA VAL A 164 13.28 -5.41 -22.07
C VAL A 164 13.37 -3.90 -21.93
N GLU A 165 13.89 -3.25 -22.98
CA GLU A 165 13.95 -1.80 -23.10
C GLU A 165 13.00 -1.35 -24.22
N GLU A 166 12.12 -0.42 -23.89
CA GLU A 166 11.16 0.16 -24.83
C GLU A 166 11.14 1.68 -24.69
N VAL A 167 10.89 2.38 -25.79
CA VAL A 167 10.79 3.84 -25.84
C VAL A 167 9.33 4.24 -25.98
N PHE A 168 8.89 5.19 -25.17
CA PHE A 168 7.53 5.74 -25.17
C PHE A 168 7.56 7.26 -25.30
N ASP A 169 6.49 7.84 -25.85
CA ASP A 169 6.33 9.30 -25.95
C ASP A 169 5.95 9.91 -24.59
N ALA A 170 5.35 9.12 -23.69
CA ALA A 170 5.04 9.52 -22.33
C ALA A 170 5.05 8.33 -21.35
N VAL A 171 5.24 8.66 -20.06
CA VAL A 171 5.16 7.70 -18.97
C VAL A 171 4.26 8.23 -17.87
N VAL A 172 3.35 7.39 -17.38
CA VAL A 172 2.53 7.64 -16.19
C VAL A 172 3.02 6.76 -15.06
N VAL A 173 3.46 7.35 -13.96
CA VAL A 173 3.91 6.63 -12.76
C VAL A 173 2.72 6.45 -11.81
N ALA A 174 2.20 5.22 -11.73
CA ALA A 174 1.07 4.83 -10.87
C ALA A 174 1.45 3.68 -9.92
N SER A 175 2.70 3.66 -9.46
CA SER A 175 3.29 2.58 -8.65
C SER A 175 2.89 2.60 -7.16
N GLY A 176 2.22 3.64 -6.70
CA GLY A 176 1.77 3.81 -5.32
C GLY A 176 2.90 4.14 -4.32
N HIS A 177 2.52 4.57 -3.12
CA HIS A 177 3.44 5.07 -2.09
C HIS A 177 3.21 4.50 -0.68
N TYR A 178 2.34 3.50 -0.52
CA TYR A 178 2.00 2.87 0.78
C TYR A 178 2.61 1.48 0.99
N SER A 179 3.58 1.08 0.15
CA SER A 179 4.28 -0.21 0.31
C SER A 179 5.55 -0.08 1.15
N GLN A 180 6.41 0.90 0.84
CA GLN A 180 7.72 0.99 1.47
C GLN A 180 7.60 1.46 2.93
N PRO A 181 8.01 0.65 3.92
CA PRO A 181 7.98 1.04 5.32
C PRO A 181 8.81 2.29 5.61
N ARG A 182 8.27 3.17 6.47
CA ARG A 182 9.03 4.29 7.04
C ARG A 182 9.22 4.02 8.51
N LEU A 183 10.44 3.72 8.93
CA LEU A 183 10.75 3.48 10.33
C LEU A 183 11.14 4.77 11.06
N PRO A 184 10.75 4.92 12.33
CA PRO A 184 11.28 5.97 13.19
C PRO A 184 12.71 5.64 13.63
N ILE A 185 13.41 6.64 14.17
CA ILE A 185 14.65 6.45 14.92
C ILE A 185 14.28 6.48 16.40
N ILE A 186 14.43 5.34 17.08
CA ILE A 186 14.18 5.18 18.52
C ILE A 186 15.45 4.61 19.16
N LYS A 187 15.86 5.17 20.30
CA LYS A 187 17.02 4.68 21.06
C LYS A 187 16.80 3.22 21.45
N GLY A 188 17.81 2.37 21.22
CA GLY A 188 17.77 0.95 21.59
C GLY A 188 17.00 0.04 20.63
N MET A 189 16.45 0.55 19.52
CA MET A 189 15.74 -0.26 18.52
C MET A 189 16.56 -1.44 17.96
N ASN A 190 17.89 -1.29 17.84
CA ASN A 190 18.77 -2.36 17.38
C ASN A 190 19.16 -3.36 18.49
N CYS A 191 18.97 -3.01 19.76
CA CYS A 191 19.27 -3.85 20.91
C CYS A 191 18.04 -4.63 21.40
N TRP A 192 16.84 -4.27 20.92
CA TRP A 192 15.60 -4.97 21.26
C TRP A 192 15.59 -6.40 20.70
N LYS A 193 15.50 -7.39 21.60
CA LYS A 193 15.58 -8.83 21.28
C LYS A 193 14.25 -9.50 20.99
N ARG A 194 13.13 -8.86 21.31
CA ARG A 194 11.78 -9.41 21.09
C ARG A 194 11.26 -9.03 19.70
N ARG A 195 10.00 -9.33 19.40
CA ARG A 195 9.44 -9.15 18.07
C ARG A 195 9.34 -7.66 17.70
N GLN A 196 9.72 -7.33 16.47
CA GLN A 196 9.52 -6.02 15.88
C GLN A 196 9.01 -6.19 14.44
N MET A 197 8.04 -5.38 14.04
CA MET A 197 7.55 -5.38 12.67
C MET A 197 6.89 -4.07 12.27
N HIS A 198 6.86 -3.76 10.98
CA HIS A 198 6.08 -2.67 10.41
C HIS A 198 4.69 -3.14 9.97
N SER A 199 3.69 -2.27 10.05
CA SER A 199 2.29 -2.55 9.66
C SER A 199 2.15 -3.10 8.24
N HIS A 200 3.08 -2.76 7.34
CA HIS A 200 3.15 -3.30 5.98
C HIS A 200 3.14 -4.84 5.93
N ILE A 201 3.82 -5.51 6.88
CA ILE A 201 3.90 -6.98 6.90
C ILE A 201 2.82 -7.63 7.78
N TYR A 202 2.02 -6.84 8.49
CA TYR A 202 0.93 -7.37 9.31
C TYR A 202 -0.14 -8.04 8.41
N ARG A 203 -0.69 -9.19 8.84
CA ARG A 203 -1.66 -9.96 8.03
C ARG A 203 -2.87 -10.46 8.77
N VAL A 204 -2.71 -10.92 10.01
CA VAL A 204 -3.76 -11.51 10.84
C VAL A 204 -3.46 -11.22 12.31
N PRO A 205 -4.47 -11.18 13.19
CA PRO A 205 -4.27 -10.84 14.60
C PRO A 205 -3.83 -12.04 15.44
N ASP A 206 -4.11 -13.28 15.03
CA ASP A 206 -3.86 -14.48 15.82
C ASP A 206 -2.43 -14.63 16.38
N PRO A 207 -1.35 -14.25 15.67
CA PRO A 207 0.01 -14.30 16.20
C PRO A 207 0.30 -13.34 17.35
N PHE A 208 -0.64 -12.46 17.72
CA PHE A 208 -0.53 -11.51 18.84
C PHE A 208 -1.36 -11.95 20.05
N ARG A 209 -1.95 -13.14 20.01
CA ARG A 209 -2.76 -13.67 21.09
C ARG A 209 -1.97 -13.71 22.40
N ASP A 210 -2.58 -13.20 23.46
CA ASP A 210 -2.00 -13.12 24.81
C ASP A 210 -0.71 -12.30 24.95
N GLU A 211 -0.31 -11.55 23.91
CA GLU A 211 0.88 -10.68 23.94
C GLU A 211 0.58 -9.27 24.44
N VAL A 212 1.59 -8.63 25.02
CA VAL A 212 1.64 -7.18 25.23
C VAL A 212 2.23 -6.51 23.99
N VAL A 213 1.43 -5.71 23.28
CA VAL A 213 1.80 -5.09 22.00
C VAL A 213 1.91 -3.58 22.15
N VAL A 214 3.05 -3.02 21.74
CA VAL A 214 3.22 -1.56 21.63
C VAL A 214 3.12 -1.15 20.17
N ILE A 215 2.15 -0.31 19.86
CA ILE A 215 1.89 0.22 18.51
C ILE A 215 2.48 1.62 18.42
N VAL A 216 3.36 1.86 17.45
CA VAL A 216 4.01 3.16 17.25
C VAL A 216 3.34 3.92 16.12
N GLY A 217 2.70 5.05 16.43
CA GLY A 217 2.00 5.89 15.46
C GLY A 217 0.48 5.72 15.52
N SER A 218 -0.25 6.85 15.50
CA SER A 218 -1.69 6.92 15.76
C SER A 218 -2.52 7.45 14.58
N SER A 219 -1.99 7.33 13.35
CA SER A 219 -2.76 7.58 12.11
C SER A 219 -3.59 6.34 11.72
N MET A 220 -4.10 6.28 10.50
CA MET A 220 -5.00 5.23 9.99
C MET A 220 -4.58 3.80 10.37
N SER A 221 -3.34 3.40 10.05
CA SER A 221 -2.81 2.06 10.38
C SER A 221 -2.78 1.79 11.89
N GLY A 222 -2.33 2.77 12.67
CA GLY A 222 -2.24 2.63 14.12
C GLY A 222 -3.60 2.50 14.78
N GLN A 223 -4.56 3.29 14.31
CA GLN A 223 -5.93 3.26 14.82
C GLN A 223 -6.62 1.94 14.49
N ASP A 224 -6.57 1.50 13.22
CA ASP A 224 -7.31 0.30 12.82
C ASP A 224 -6.67 -0.98 13.38
N LEU A 225 -5.33 -1.09 13.37
CA LEU A 225 -4.65 -2.26 13.95
C LEU A 225 -4.77 -2.31 15.48
N SER A 226 -4.86 -1.16 16.16
CA SER A 226 -5.20 -1.16 17.59
C SER A 226 -6.55 -1.83 17.81
N MET A 227 -7.56 -1.45 17.02
CA MET A 227 -8.90 -2.00 17.15
C MET A 227 -9.01 -3.46 16.74
N GLU A 228 -8.25 -3.88 15.73
CA GLU A 228 -8.20 -5.28 15.33
C GLU A 228 -7.61 -6.18 16.43
N LEU A 229 -6.59 -5.68 17.13
CA LEU A 229 -5.90 -6.44 18.17
C LEU A 229 -6.64 -6.45 19.51
N VAL A 230 -7.56 -5.52 19.77
CA VAL A 230 -8.27 -5.40 21.08
C VAL A 230 -8.91 -6.71 21.54
N GLY A 231 -9.43 -7.51 20.62
CA GLY A 231 -10.08 -8.80 20.92
C GLY A 231 -9.12 -10.00 21.00
N VAL A 232 -7.82 -9.79 20.80
CA VAL A 232 -6.83 -10.87 20.64
C VAL A 232 -5.62 -10.69 21.55
N ALA A 233 -5.03 -9.51 21.59
CA ALA A 233 -3.87 -9.20 22.42
C ALA A 233 -4.24 -9.05 23.90
N LYS A 234 -3.28 -9.33 24.79
CA LYS A 234 -3.45 -9.17 26.24
C LYS A 234 -3.56 -7.70 26.62
N GLU A 235 -2.61 -6.89 26.16
CA GLU A 235 -2.57 -5.44 26.37
C GLU A 235 -2.04 -4.75 25.12
N ILE A 236 -2.59 -3.58 24.80
CA ILE A 236 -2.20 -2.76 23.66
C ILE A 236 -1.87 -1.37 24.13
N TYR A 237 -0.67 -0.89 23.77
CA TYR A 237 -0.19 0.44 24.10
C TYR A 237 0.05 1.22 22.81
N LEU A 238 -0.86 2.15 22.48
CA LEU A 238 -0.72 3.03 21.33
C LEU A 238 0.12 4.25 21.69
N SER A 239 1.36 4.31 21.20
CA SER A 239 2.23 5.47 21.34
C SER A 239 1.91 6.53 20.29
N ALA A 240 1.37 7.67 20.72
CA ALA A 240 1.01 8.80 19.86
C ALA A 240 1.94 10.01 20.07
N LYS A 241 2.26 10.74 19.00
CA LYS A 241 2.99 12.03 19.08
C LYS A 241 2.06 13.22 19.34
N SER A 242 0.80 13.10 18.94
CA SER A 242 -0.23 14.13 19.01
C SER A 242 -1.46 13.59 19.73
N SER A 243 -2.34 14.49 20.18
CA SER A 243 -3.65 14.09 20.69
C SER A 243 -4.41 13.30 19.62
N ILE A 244 -5.15 12.28 20.09
CA ILE A 244 -6.10 11.54 19.28
C ILE A 244 -7.43 12.31 19.21
N SER A 245 -8.27 12.01 18.21
CA SER A 245 -9.58 12.65 18.09
C SER A 245 -10.49 12.28 19.28
N GLU A 246 -11.42 13.16 19.65
CA GLU A 246 -12.36 12.90 20.75
C GLU A 246 -13.16 11.61 20.55
N GLY A 247 -13.57 11.34 19.30
CA GLY A 247 -14.23 10.10 18.92
C GLY A 247 -13.38 8.88 19.23
N PHE A 248 -12.08 8.93 18.93
CA PHE A 248 -11.15 7.85 19.21
C PHE A 248 -10.86 7.72 20.72
N SER A 249 -10.78 8.83 21.46
CA SER A 249 -10.66 8.80 22.93
C SER A 249 -11.82 8.05 23.60
N LYS A 250 -13.06 8.20 23.09
CA LYS A 250 -14.22 7.44 23.57
C LYS A 250 -14.10 5.94 23.29
N VAL A 251 -13.37 5.54 22.26
CA VAL A 251 -13.09 4.14 21.96
C VAL A 251 -12.11 3.56 22.98
N PHE A 252 -11.02 4.26 23.30
CA PHE A 252 -10.10 3.87 24.39
C PHE A 252 -10.84 3.64 25.70
N ALA A 253 -11.74 4.56 26.07
CA ALA A 253 -12.51 4.45 27.32
C ALA A 253 -13.41 3.19 27.40
N LYS A 254 -13.72 2.54 26.28
CA LYS A 254 -14.53 1.31 26.24
C LYS A 254 -13.70 0.04 26.37
N HIS A 255 -12.40 0.09 26.15
CA HIS A 255 -11.52 -1.08 26.09
C HIS A 255 -10.46 -1.01 27.17
N LYS A 256 -10.58 -1.86 28.20
CA LYS A 256 -9.71 -1.85 29.38
C LYS A 256 -8.25 -2.21 29.08
N ASN A 257 -8.03 -2.97 28.00
CA ASN A 257 -6.71 -3.44 27.56
C ASN A 257 -6.09 -2.56 26.46
N LEU A 258 -6.64 -1.37 26.21
CA LEU A 258 -6.16 -0.44 25.19
C LEU A 258 -5.76 0.89 25.85
N HIS A 259 -4.47 1.19 25.82
CA HIS A 259 -3.86 2.31 26.54
C HIS A 259 -3.24 3.30 25.57
N LEU A 260 -3.47 4.59 25.79
CA LEU A 260 -2.80 5.65 25.05
C LEU A 260 -1.54 6.05 25.81
N CYS A 261 -0.40 5.99 25.14
CA CYS A 261 0.90 6.34 25.71
C CYS A 261 1.51 7.54 24.97
N PRO A 262 2.36 8.32 25.65
CA PRO A 262 3.14 9.32 24.97
C PRO A 262 4.23 8.65 24.12
N LYS A 263 5.03 9.48 23.46
CA LYS A 263 6.12 9.01 22.60
C LYS A 263 7.07 8.08 23.38
N ILE A 264 7.53 7.02 22.71
CA ILE A 264 8.61 6.17 23.20
C ILE A 264 9.92 6.98 23.27
N ASP A 265 10.60 6.89 24.42
CA ASP A 265 11.95 7.41 24.64
C ASP A 265 13.01 6.38 24.19
N SER A 266 12.98 5.18 24.78
CA SER A 266 13.91 4.08 24.46
C SER A 266 13.28 2.69 24.52
N LEU A 267 13.94 1.76 23.85
CA LEU A 267 13.67 0.33 23.86
C LEU A 267 14.84 -0.39 24.52
N GLU A 268 14.58 -1.11 25.61
CA GLU A 268 15.61 -1.81 26.37
C GLU A 268 15.72 -3.28 25.97
N GLU A 269 16.92 -3.85 26.12
CA GLU A 269 17.24 -5.22 25.69
C GLU A 269 16.42 -6.30 26.41
N ASP A 270 15.97 -6.03 27.63
CA ASP A 270 15.13 -6.94 28.43
C ASP A 270 13.64 -6.91 28.07
N GLY A 271 13.25 -6.06 27.12
CA GLY A 271 11.89 -5.93 26.63
C GLY A 271 11.09 -4.80 27.28
N ARG A 272 11.70 -3.94 28.10
CA ARG A 272 11.04 -2.71 28.56
C ARG A 272 11.01 -1.65 27.47
N VAL A 273 9.84 -1.02 27.31
CA VAL A 273 9.61 0.19 26.52
C VAL A 273 9.47 1.34 27.51
N LEU A 274 10.34 2.34 27.40
CA LEU A 274 10.26 3.56 28.21
C LEU A 274 9.60 4.66 27.39
N PHE A 275 8.68 5.38 28.03
CA PHE A 275 8.02 6.53 27.44
C PHE A 275 8.59 7.84 28.00
N VAL A 276 8.40 8.95 27.27
CA VAL A 276 8.97 10.25 27.63
C VAL A 276 8.44 10.84 28.95
N ASP A 277 7.34 10.33 29.49
CA ASP A 277 6.79 10.71 30.79
C ASP A 277 7.40 9.92 31.97
N GLY A 278 8.37 9.04 31.69
CA GLY A 278 9.03 8.19 32.68
C GLY A 278 8.28 6.88 32.98
N SER A 279 7.08 6.67 32.43
CA SER A 279 6.38 5.39 32.53
C SER A 279 7.07 4.32 31.67
N SER A 280 6.84 3.04 32.00
CA SER A 280 7.37 1.94 31.21
C SER A 280 6.46 0.72 31.21
N VAL A 281 6.61 -0.11 30.18
CA VAL A 281 5.91 -1.39 30.05
C VAL A 281 6.86 -2.46 29.52
N THR A 282 6.70 -3.71 29.96
CA THR A 282 7.38 -4.85 29.31
C THR A 282 6.49 -5.35 28.18
N ALA A 283 6.98 -5.29 26.94
CA ALA A 283 6.20 -5.65 25.76
C ALA A 283 6.81 -6.84 25.01
N ASP A 284 5.97 -7.64 24.37
CA ASP A 284 6.38 -8.78 23.56
C ASP A 284 6.66 -8.37 22.11
N THR A 285 5.87 -7.41 21.60
CA THR A 285 5.97 -6.94 20.22
C THR A 285 5.93 -5.42 20.10
N ILE A 286 6.81 -4.88 19.25
CA ILE A 286 6.71 -3.51 18.73
C ILE A 286 6.15 -3.55 17.30
N LEU A 287 5.01 -2.91 17.09
CA LEU A 287 4.34 -2.79 15.79
C LEU A 287 4.42 -1.34 15.28
N TYR A 288 5.23 -1.10 14.26
CA TYR A 288 5.43 0.23 13.67
C TYR A 288 4.34 0.56 12.66
N CYS A 289 3.47 1.50 13.03
CA CYS A 289 2.42 2.09 12.20
C CYS A 289 2.83 3.51 11.78
N THR A 290 4.01 3.64 11.18
CA THR A 290 4.74 4.91 10.98
C THR A 290 4.85 5.38 9.52
N GLY A 291 4.08 4.76 8.62
CA GLY A 291 3.91 5.13 7.22
C GLY A 291 2.50 5.62 6.91
#